data_AF-A0AAV9U2K2-F1
#
_entry.id   AF-A0AAV9U2K2-F1
#
_cell.length_a   1.000
_cell.length_b   1.000
_cell.length_c   1.000
_cell.angle_alpha   90.00
_cell.angle_beta   90.00
_cell.angle_gamma   90.00
#
_symmetry.space_group_name_H-M   'P 1'
#
loop_
_entity.id
_entity.type
_entity.pdbx_description
1 polymer ?
#
loop_
_entity_poly.entity_id
_entity_poly.type
_entity_poly.pdbx_seq_one_letter_code
_entity_poly.pdbx_strand_id
1 'polypeptide(L)'
;MDSPSASNSLAQDSAIVSASNDPKYFMQRALDEARKCTPSLSAFSVGAVLVDLATKKVVATGFSREREGNTHAEEVCFIKFDEDEQALSHQSGGQYALYTTMEPCTERLSGKKPCLDRIIQFGRISTVYVGCKEPSTFIAENTATKRLPDNGIQYLSVDGMGPECLEVAKMGH
;
A
#
# COMPACT_ATOMS: atom_id res chain seq x y z
N MET A 1 -45.76 7.78 2.37
CA MET A 1 -44.59 6.92 2.64
C MET A 1 -43.46 7.50 1.82
N ASP A 2 -42.67 8.36 2.44
CA ASP A 2 -41.57 9.07 1.78
C ASP A 2 -40.43 8.10 1.44
N SER A 3 -40.06 8.07 0.17
CA SER A 3 -38.87 7.38 -0.34
C SER A 3 -37.61 8.21 -0.02
N PRO A 4 -36.51 7.63 0.49
CA PRO A 4 -35.29 8.38 0.69
C PRO A 4 -34.55 8.57 -0.64
N SER A 5 -34.65 9.81 -1.16
CA SER A 5 -33.60 10.65 -1.77
C SER A 5 -32.44 9.96 -2.51
N ALA A 6 -32.59 9.81 -3.84
CA ALA A 6 -31.49 9.56 -4.78
C ALA A 6 -30.44 10.69 -4.79
N SER A 7 -30.78 11.87 -4.24
CA SER A 7 -29.96 13.08 -4.23
C SER A 7 -28.73 12.98 -3.31
N ASN A 8 -28.77 12.10 -2.30
CA ASN A 8 -27.66 11.96 -1.34
C ASN A 8 -26.49 11.12 -1.91
N SER A 9 -26.79 10.17 -2.79
CA SER A 9 -25.78 9.27 -3.40
C SER A 9 -24.83 10.02 -4.34
N LEU A 10 -25.36 10.87 -5.23
CA LEU A 10 -24.55 11.59 -6.21
C LEU A 10 -23.55 12.58 -5.59
N ALA A 11 -23.93 13.22 -4.48
CA ALA A 11 -23.06 14.12 -3.74
C ALA A 11 -21.97 13.36 -2.96
N GLN A 12 -22.32 12.20 -2.37
CA GLN A 12 -21.35 11.32 -1.72
C GLN A 12 -20.36 10.71 -2.73
N ASP A 13 -20.84 10.26 -3.89
CA ASP A 13 -20.00 9.71 -4.96
C ASP A 13 -19.03 10.77 -5.51
N SER A 14 -19.51 12.01 -5.68
CA SER A 14 -18.67 13.13 -6.16
C SER A 14 -17.60 13.53 -5.13
N ALA A 15 -17.92 13.50 -3.84
CA ALA A 15 -16.96 13.76 -2.77
C ALA A 15 -15.91 12.65 -2.63
N ILE A 16 -16.31 11.38 -2.80
CA ILE A 16 -15.40 10.22 -2.79
C ILE A 16 -14.45 10.28 -3.99
N VAL A 17 -14.95 10.59 -5.19
CA VAL A 17 -14.12 10.75 -6.38
C VAL A 17 -13.13 11.91 -6.19
N SER A 18 -13.58 13.06 -5.69
CA SER A 18 -12.71 14.20 -5.42
C SER A 18 -11.64 13.87 -4.37
N ALA A 19 -11.98 13.20 -3.28
CA ALA A 19 -11.03 12.77 -2.26
C ALA A 19 -10.03 11.73 -2.78
N SER A 20 -10.47 10.79 -3.62
CA SER A 20 -9.61 9.76 -4.22
C SER A 20 -8.55 10.30 -5.19
N ASN A 21 -8.63 11.59 -5.55
CA ASN A 21 -7.56 12.26 -6.32
C ASN A 21 -6.43 12.80 -5.43
N ASP A 22 -6.67 12.95 -4.11
CA ASP A 22 -5.62 13.26 -3.14
C ASP A 22 -4.91 11.97 -2.71
N PRO A 23 -3.58 11.84 -2.92
CA PRO A 23 -2.81 10.69 -2.44
C PRO A 23 -2.99 10.39 -0.95
N LYS A 24 -3.30 11.40 -0.12
CA LYS A 24 -3.58 11.22 1.31
C LYS A 24 -4.78 10.32 1.57
N TYR A 25 -5.79 10.33 0.70
CA TYR A 25 -6.99 9.51 0.89
C TYR A 25 -6.64 8.01 0.94
N PHE A 26 -5.87 7.53 -0.03
CA PHE A 26 -5.45 6.12 -0.05
C PHE A 26 -4.34 5.83 0.96
N MET A 27 -3.46 6.80 1.24
CA MET A 27 -2.45 6.65 2.30
C MET A 27 -3.10 6.49 3.68
N GLN A 28 -4.19 7.21 3.97
CA GLN A 28 -4.94 7.04 5.21
C GLN A 28 -5.51 5.61 5.32
N ARG A 29 -6.01 5.05 4.21
CA ARG A 29 -6.48 3.66 4.20
C ARG A 29 -5.34 2.67 4.43
N ALA A 30 -4.17 2.89 3.84
CA ALA A 30 -2.98 2.09 4.13
C ALA A 30 -2.59 2.18 5.62
N LEU A 31 -2.72 3.37 6.21
CA LEU A 31 -2.49 3.57 7.64
C LEU A 31 -3.51 2.84 8.52
N ASP A 32 -4.78 2.82 8.12
CA ASP A 32 -5.82 2.04 8.80
C ASP A 32 -5.53 0.53 8.76
N GLU A 33 -4.96 0.02 7.65
CA GLU A 33 -4.45 -1.36 7.58
C GLU A 33 -3.27 -1.56 8.53
N ALA A 34 -2.31 -0.64 8.57
CA ALA A 34 -1.14 -0.73 9.47
C ALA A 34 -1.55 -0.83 10.94
N ARG A 35 -2.62 -0.14 11.35
CA ARG A 35 -3.17 -0.17 12.72
C ARG A 35 -3.77 -1.53 13.12
N LYS A 36 -4.01 -2.44 12.17
CA LYS A 36 -4.49 -3.81 12.45
C LYS A 36 -3.36 -4.77 12.82
N CYS A 37 -2.10 -4.37 12.62
CA CYS A 37 -0.96 -5.19 12.95
C CYS A 37 -0.94 -5.55 14.44
N THR A 38 -0.66 -6.81 14.75
CA THR A 38 -0.21 -7.17 16.10
C THR A 38 1.10 -6.42 16.39
N PRO A 39 1.20 -5.72 17.53
CA PRO A 39 2.43 -5.01 17.93
C PRO A 39 3.65 -5.93 17.98
N SER A 40 4.82 -5.39 17.66
CA SER A 40 6.08 -6.14 17.65
C SER A 40 7.26 -5.24 18.02
N LEU A 41 8.17 -5.76 18.87
CA LEU A 41 9.42 -5.11 19.26
C LEU A 41 10.56 -5.31 18.24
N SER A 42 10.35 -6.16 17.24
CA SER A 42 11.40 -6.58 16.28
C SER A 42 11.00 -6.36 14.82
N ALA A 43 9.84 -5.74 14.57
CA ALA A 43 9.36 -5.49 13.22
C ALA A 43 8.38 -4.31 13.19
N PHE A 44 8.48 -3.49 12.16
CA PHE A 44 7.54 -2.39 11.94
C PHE A 44 6.13 -2.88 11.58
N SER A 45 5.13 -2.10 11.99
CA SER A 45 3.73 -2.23 11.58
C SER A 45 3.47 -1.42 10.31
N VAL A 46 3.47 -2.11 9.16
CA VAL A 46 3.31 -1.48 7.85
C VAL A 46 1.94 -1.86 7.31
N GLY A 47 1.31 -0.94 6.59
CA GLY A 47 0.08 -1.19 5.86
C GLY A 47 0.24 -0.74 4.41
N ALA A 48 -0.48 -1.40 3.52
CA ALA A 48 -0.45 -1.14 2.10
C ALA A 48 -1.83 -1.33 1.46
N VAL A 49 -2.10 -0.55 0.42
CA VAL A 49 -3.26 -0.74 -0.45
C VAL A 49 -2.85 -0.67 -1.92
N LEU A 50 -3.39 -1.57 -2.73
CA LEU A 50 -3.24 -1.59 -4.17
C LEU A 50 -4.49 -0.96 -4.80
N VAL A 51 -4.30 0.05 -5.64
CA VAL A 51 -5.38 0.86 -6.22
C VAL A 51 -5.35 0.73 -7.73
N ASP A 52 -6.49 0.38 -8.32
CA ASP A 52 -6.69 0.43 -9.76
C ASP A 52 -6.79 1.90 -10.21
N LEU A 53 -5.93 2.31 -11.14
CA LEU A 53 -5.82 3.70 -11.56
C LEU A 53 -6.98 4.19 -12.40
N ALA A 54 -7.65 3.30 -13.13
CA ALA A 54 -8.76 3.62 -14.01
C ALA A 54 -10.05 3.83 -13.21
N THR A 55 -10.28 2.99 -12.21
CA THR A 55 -11.50 3.00 -11.40
C THR A 55 -11.36 3.74 -10.08
N LYS A 56 -10.12 4.06 -9.65
CA LYS A 56 -9.80 4.63 -8.34
C LYS A 56 -10.33 3.79 -7.17
N LYS A 57 -10.38 2.46 -7.35
CA LYS A 57 -10.82 1.53 -6.31
C LYS A 57 -9.64 0.77 -5.73
N VAL A 58 -9.71 0.51 -4.43
CA VAL A 58 -8.80 -0.42 -3.77
C VAL A 58 -9.16 -1.82 -4.24
N VAL A 59 -8.20 -2.52 -4.83
CA VAL A 59 -8.35 -3.89 -5.33
C VAL A 59 -7.71 -4.92 -4.41
N ALA A 60 -6.76 -4.52 -3.57
CA ALA A 60 -6.21 -5.37 -2.52
C ALA A 60 -5.69 -4.51 -1.35
N THR A 61 -5.68 -5.10 -0.16
CA THR A 61 -5.09 -4.51 1.05
C THR A 61 -4.13 -5.48 1.70
N GLY A 62 -3.19 -4.97 2.48
CA GLY A 62 -2.28 -5.79 3.25
C GLY A 62 -1.74 -5.04 4.46
N PHE A 63 -1.47 -5.78 5.52
CA PHE A 63 -0.69 -5.28 6.64
C PHE A 63 0.37 -6.30 7.08
N SER A 64 1.42 -5.82 7.75
CA SER A 64 2.50 -6.69 8.21
C SER A 64 1.97 -7.82 9.09
N ARG A 65 2.44 -9.04 8.83
CA ARG A 65 2.08 -10.25 9.59
C ARG A 65 0.60 -10.64 9.51
N GLU A 66 -0.13 -10.14 8.52
CA GLU A 66 -1.51 -10.57 8.26
C GLU A 66 -1.60 -12.07 7.86
N ARG A 67 -0.60 -12.56 7.13
CA ARG A 67 -0.49 -13.97 6.73
C ARG A 67 0.69 -14.61 7.45
N GLU A 68 0.67 -15.94 7.55
CA GLU A 68 1.73 -16.70 8.21
C GLU A 68 3.11 -16.51 7.53
N GLY A 69 4.16 -16.67 8.33
CA GLY A 69 5.53 -16.66 7.81
C GLY A 69 6.16 -15.27 7.66
N ASN A 70 5.80 -14.29 8.50
CA ASN A 70 6.43 -12.96 8.49
C ASN A 70 6.24 -12.24 7.13
N THR A 71 5.00 -12.14 6.64
CA THR A 71 4.72 -11.40 5.41
C THR A 71 4.76 -9.90 5.65
N HIS A 72 5.26 -9.16 4.67
CA HIS A 72 5.17 -7.69 4.65
C HIS A 72 3.84 -7.25 4.04
N ALA A 73 3.43 -6.01 4.29
CA ALA A 73 2.15 -5.48 3.82
C ALA A 73 2.01 -5.56 2.30
N GLU A 74 3.05 -5.17 1.56
CA GLU A 74 3.09 -5.18 0.10
C GLU A 74 3.02 -6.61 -0.45
N GLU A 75 3.69 -7.56 0.21
CA GLU A 75 3.61 -8.99 -0.11
C GLU A 75 2.19 -9.52 0.05
N VAL A 76 1.47 -9.09 1.10
CA VAL A 76 0.07 -9.51 1.32
C VAL A 76 -0.87 -8.91 0.29
N CYS A 77 -0.68 -7.65 -0.12
CA CYS A 77 -1.45 -7.06 -1.22
C CYS A 77 -1.38 -7.91 -2.49
N PHE A 78 -0.18 -8.34 -2.90
CA PHE A 78 -0.02 -9.15 -4.11
C PHE A 78 -0.61 -10.55 -3.96
N ILE A 79 -0.45 -11.19 -2.80
CA ILE A 79 -1.07 -12.50 -2.54
C ILE A 79 -2.59 -12.42 -2.72
N LYS A 80 -3.25 -11.46 -2.06
CA LYS A 80 -4.71 -11.32 -2.16
C LYS A 80 -5.17 -10.91 -3.54
N PHE A 81 -4.42 -10.03 -4.21
CA PHE A 81 -4.71 -9.64 -5.58
C PHE A 81 -4.69 -10.85 -6.52
N ASP A 82 -3.67 -11.71 -6.42
CA ASP A 82 -3.56 -12.92 -7.24
C ASP A 82 -4.68 -13.93 -6.94
N GLU A 83 -5.06 -14.09 -5.66
CA GLU A 83 -6.19 -14.92 -5.23
C GLU A 83 -7.52 -14.44 -5.87
N ASP A 84 -7.79 -13.13 -5.84
CA ASP A 84 -8.99 -12.52 -6.41
C ASP A 84 -8.99 -12.55 -7.95
N GLU A 85 -7.85 -12.27 -8.60
CA GLU A 85 -7.72 -12.31 -10.06
C GLU A 85 -7.97 -13.72 -10.61
N GLN A 86 -7.46 -14.75 -9.92
CA GLN A 86 -7.74 -16.15 -10.25
C GLN A 86 -9.23 -16.50 -10.09
N ALA A 87 -9.87 -16.02 -9.03
CA ALA A 87 -11.28 -16.27 -8.77
C ALA A 87 -12.21 -15.61 -9.80
N LEU A 88 -11.82 -14.45 -10.35
CA LEU A 88 -12.65 -13.66 -11.26
C LEU A 88 -12.47 -14.04 -12.74
N SER A 89 -11.53 -14.90 -13.12
CA SER A 89 -11.23 -15.31 -14.51
C SER A 89 -10.96 -14.15 -15.50
N HIS A 90 -10.79 -12.93 -14.98
CA HIS A 90 -10.63 -11.71 -15.75
C HIS A 90 -9.20 -11.22 -15.61
N GLN A 91 -8.38 -11.56 -16.59
CA GLN A 91 -7.17 -10.79 -16.89
C GLN A 91 -7.61 -9.38 -17.26
N SER A 92 -7.42 -8.43 -16.34
CA SER A 92 -7.44 -7.03 -16.72
C SER A 92 -5.99 -6.54 -16.75
N GLY A 93 -5.55 -6.08 -17.92
CA GLY A 93 -4.29 -5.38 -18.11
C GLY A 93 -4.28 -3.99 -17.44
N GLY A 94 -4.92 -3.89 -16.27
CA GLY A 94 -5.00 -2.66 -15.48
C GLY A 94 -3.62 -2.19 -15.05
N GLN A 95 -3.53 -0.89 -14.82
CA GLN A 95 -2.38 -0.23 -14.23
C GLN A 95 -2.75 0.16 -12.80
N TYR A 96 -1.82 -0.04 -11.88
CA TYR A 96 -2.07 0.11 -10.46
C TYR A 96 -1.11 1.12 -9.82
N ALA A 97 -1.57 1.74 -8.74
CA ALA A 97 -0.71 2.43 -7.79
C ALA A 97 -0.67 1.64 -6.48
N LEU A 98 0.52 1.56 -5.89
CA LEU A 98 0.70 1.00 -4.56
C LEU A 98 0.88 2.15 -3.57
N TYR A 99 0.10 2.15 -2.50
CA TYR A 99 0.29 3.04 -1.36
C TYR A 99 0.82 2.19 -0.22
N THR A 100 1.97 2.55 0.35
CA THR A 100 2.57 1.86 1.49
C THR A 100 2.95 2.88 2.57
N THR A 101 2.64 2.58 3.83
CA THR A 101 2.93 3.50 4.94
C THR A 101 4.43 3.66 5.18
N MET A 102 5.24 2.68 4.77
CA MET A 102 6.69 2.71 4.88
C MET A 102 7.35 2.36 3.55
N GLU A 103 8.52 2.95 3.30
CA GLU A 103 9.34 2.68 2.11
C GLU A 103 9.55 1.17 1.90
N PRO A 104 9.31 0.65 0.68
CA PRO A 104 9.46 -0.77 0.42
C PRO A 104 10.89 -1.25 0.68
N CYS A 105 11.02 -2.33 1.44
CA CYS A 105 12.33 -2.91 1.74
C CYS A 105 13.05 -3.37 0.45
N THR A 106 14.36 -3.11 0.38
CA THR A 106 15.25 -3.59 -0.70
C THR A 106 16.05 -4.82 -0.32
N GLU A 107 16.02 -5.20 0.95
CA GLU A 107 16.63 -6.40 1.50
C GLU A 107 15.73 -6.94 2.61
N ARG A 108 15.84 -8.24 2.92
CA ARG A 108 15.15 -8.82 4.09
C ARG A 108 16.10 -9.75 4.82
N LEU A 109 16.28 -9.52 6.12
CA LEU A 109 17.06 -10.40 7.01
C LEU A 109 16.56 -11.86 6.98
N SER A 110 15.27 -12.06 6.73
CA SER A 110 14.67 -13.40 6.56
C SER A 110 15.13 -14.18 5.31
N GLY A 111 15.84 -13.53 4.37
CA GLY A 111 16.19 -14.11 3.06
C GLY A 111 15.02 -14.20 2.07
N LYS A 112 13.80 -13.82 2.47
CA LYS A 112 12.65 -13.74 1.56
C LYS A 112 12.84 -12.63 0.52
N LYS A 113 12.13 -12.76 -0.60
CA LYS A 113 12.12 -11.74 -1.66
C LYS A 113 11.75 -10.35 -1.11
N PRO A 114 12.58 -9.32 -1.33
CA PRO A 114 12.31 -7.93 -0.97
C PRO A 114 11.02 -7.39 -1.60
N CYS A 115 10.38 -6.43 -0.94
CA CYS A 115 9.14 -5.84 -1.43
C CYS A 115 9.37 -5.04 -2.72
N LEU A 116 10.52 -4.36 -2.85
CA LEU A 116 10.90 -3.71 -4.10
C LEU A 116 10.94 -4.69 -5.28
N ASP A 117 11.55 -5.86 -5.11
CA ASP A 117 11.64 -6.85 -6.19
C ASP A 117 10.26 -7.43 -6.53
N ARG A 118 9.36 -7.56 -5.55
CA ARG A 118 7.95 -7.95 -5.78
C ARG A 118 7.19 -6.90 -6.58
N ILE A 119 7.37 -5.62 -6.25
CA ILE A 119 6.76 -4.48 -6.95
C ILE A 119 7.20 -4.46 -8.42
N ILE A 120 8.50 -4.61 -8.68
CA ILE A 120 9.04 -4.66 -10.05
C ILE A 120 8.50 -5.89 -10.79
N GLN A 121 8.52 -7.06 -10.16
CA GLN A 121 8.05 -8.30 -10.78
C GLN A 121 6.55 -8.28 -11.12
N PHE A 122 5.74 -7.58 -10.32
CA PHE A 122 4.30 -7.44 -10.59
C PHE A 122 4.02 -6.76 -11.94
N GLY A 123 4.92 -5.90 -12.42
CA GLY A 123 4.94 -5.39 -13.80
C GLY A 123 3.78 -4.47 -14.19
N ARG A 124 2.83 -4.22 -13.28
CA ARG A 124 1.64 -3.40 -13.52
C ARG A 124 1.51 -2.20 -12.57
N ILE A 125 2.55 -1.87 -11.81
CA ILE A 125 2.57 -0.69 -10.94
C ILE A 125 3.24 0.47 -11.67
N SER A 126 2.53 1.60 -11.82
CA SER A 126 3.11 2.83 -12.39
C SER A 126 3.74 3.72 -11.32
N THR A 127 3.24 3.64 -10.08
CA THR A 127 3.60 4.57 -9.01
C THR A 127 3.49 3.91 -7.64
N VAL A 128 4.52 4.12 -6.82
CA VAL A 128 4.55 3.77 -5.40
C VAL A 128 4.51 5.06 -4.60
N TYR A 129 3.43 5.22 -3.84
CA TYR A 129 3.24 6.29 -2.87
C TYR A 129 3.71 5.82 -1.50
N VAL A 130 4.58 6.60 -0.87
CA VAL A 130 5.26 6.22 0.38
C VAL A 130 4.91 7.21 1.49
N GLY A 131 4.46 6.68 2.63
CA GLY A 131 4.12 7.46 3.82
C GLY A 131 5.36 8.03 4.52
N CYS A 132 6.23 7.14 5.00
CA CYS A 132 7.52 7.52 5.59
C CYS A 132 8.67 6.70 5.01
N LYS A 133 9.88 7.26 5.06
CA LYS A 133 11.10 6.48 4.78
C LYS A 133 11.31 5.40 5.83
N GLU A 134 11.92 4.29 5.41
CA GLU A 134 12.33 3.24 6.35
C GLU A 134 13.45 3.81 7.24
N PRO A 135 13.31 3.76 8.58
CA PRO A 135 14.41 4.12 9.47
C PRO A 135 15.59 3.17 9.27
N SER A 136 16.82 3.67 9.34
CA SER A 136 18.05 2.87 9.25
C SER A 136 18.30 1.92 10.44
N THR A 137 17.24 1.55 11.16
CA THR A 137 17.27 0.68 12.33
C THR A 137 17.59 -0.78 11.97
N PHE A 138 17.15 -1.25 10.79
CA PHE A 138 17.31 -2.65 10.38
C PHE A 138 18.12 -2.85 9.08
N ILE A 139 18.15 -1.84 8.19
CA ILE A 139 18.90 -1.87 6.92
C ILE A 139 19.68 -0.56 6.81
N ALA A 140 20.97 -0.66 6.46
CA ALA A 140 21.87 0.49 6.43
C ALA A 140 21.59 1.44 5.25
N GLU A 141 21.11 0.92 4.11
CA GLU A 141 20.81 1.72 2.93
C GLU A 141 19.65 1.10 2.11
N ASN A 142 18.47 1.72 2.19
CA ASN A 142 17.33 1.37 1.33
C ASN A 142 17.49 2.09 -0.03
N THR A 143 17.47 1.34 -1.13
CA THR A 143 17.70 1.86 -2.49
C THR A 143 16.43 2.05 -3.31
N ALA A 144 15.24 2.02 -2.68
CA ALA A 144 13.95 2.06 -3.38
C ALA A 144 13.74 3.34 -4.18
N THR A 145 14.12 4.50 -3.63
CA THR A 145 14.08 5.81 -4.31
C THR A 145 14.79 5.83 -5.67
N LYS A 146 15.82 4.98 -5.87
CA LYS A 146 16.55 4.87 -7.14
C LYS A 146 16.02 3.72 -8.01
N ARG A 147 15.90 2.52 -7.41
CA ARG A 147 15.59 1.29 -8.17
C ARG A 147 14.18 1.28 -8.76
N LEU A 148 13.20 1.94 -8.12
CA LEU A 148 11.85 2.03 -8.69
C LEU A 148 11.84 2.88 -9.99
N PRO A 149 12.36 4.13 -10.01
CA PRO A 149 12.48 4.91 -11.24
C PRO A 149 13.29 4.22 -12.35
N ASP A 150 14.39 3.53 -12.02
CA ASP A 150 15.20 2.77 -12.98
C ASP A 150 14.40 1.66 -13.69
N ASN A 151 13.28 1.21 -13.10
CA ASN A 151 12.36 0.23 -13.66
C ASN A 151 11.04 0.86 -14.18
N GLY A 152 11.01 2.17 -14.40
CA GLY A 152 9.85 2.89 -14.92
C GLY A 152 8.73 3.11 -13.90
N ILE A 153 8.99 2.90 -12.61
CA ILE A 153 8.02 3.06 -11.53
C ILE A 153 8.30 4.35 -10.76
N GLN A 154 7.32 5.25 -10.68
CA GLN A 154 7.50 6.49 -9.93
C GLN A 154 7.55 6.22 -8.42
N TYR A 155 8.48 6.87 -7.72
CA TYR A 155 8.53 6.93 -6.26
C TYR A 155 8.04 8.31 -5.81
N LEU A 156 6.94 8.38 -5.07
CA LEU A 156 6.39 9.63 -4.57
C LEU A 156 6.17 9.56 -3.05
N SER A 157 6.69 10.53 -2.31
CA SER A 157 6.36 10.65 -0.89
C SER A 157 5.01 11.36 -0.73
N VAL A 158 4.19 10.93 0.23
CA VAL A 158 2.89 11.57 0.51
C VAL A 158 3.08 12.64 1.59
N ASP A 159 3.10 13.89 1.16
CA ASP A 159 3.36 15.04 2.03
C ASP A 159 2.42 15.10 3.23
N GLY A 160 2.97 15.34 4.42
CA GLY A 160 2.21 15.48 5.67
C GLY A 160 1.77 14.17 6.32
N MET A 161 2.01 12.99 5.71
CA MET A 161 1.68 11.69 6.30
C MET A 161 2.86 11.02 7.01
N GLY A 162 4.09 11.47 6.77
CA GLY A 162 5.32 10.85 7.27
C GLY A 162 5.40 10.65 8.78
N PRO A 163 5.15 11.70 9.61
CA PRO A 163 5.21 11.55 11.07
C PRO A 163 4.23 10.50 11.62
N GLU A 164 2.99 10.51 11.15
CA GLU A 164 1.96 9.57 11.61
C GLU A 164 2.25 8.15 11.13
N CYS A 165 2.70 7.98 9.90
CA CYS A 165 3.13 6.67 9.39
C CYS A 165 4.28 6.09 10.21
N LEU A 166 5.25 6.93 10.60
CA LEU A 166 6.37 6.50 11.43
C LEU A 166 5.95 6.15 12.87
N GLU A 167 5.00 6.90 13.44
CA GLU A 167 4.43 6.63 14.75
C GLU A 167 3.72 5.26 14.76
N VAL A 168 2.81 5.03 13.81
CA VAL A 168 2.09 3.74 13.69
C VAL A 168 3.06 2.59 13.42
N ALA A 169 4.07 2.81 12.59
CA ALA A 169 5.09 1.79 12.30
C ALA A 169 5.82 1.32 13.56
N LYS A 170 6.02 2.22 14.52
CA LYS A 170 6.65 1.95 15.82
C LYS A 170 5.66 1.57 16.92
N MET A 171 4.38 1.36 16.60
CA MET A 171 3.41 0.92 17.60
C MET A 171 3.80 -0.47 18.11
N GLY A 172 4.29 -0.52 19.35
CA GLY A 172 4.83 -1.73 19.98
C GLY A 172 6.36 -1.85 20.03
N HIS A 173 7.08 -0.84 19.54
CA HIS A 173 8.55 -0.73 19.57
C HIS A 173 9.08 0.02 20.80
#